data_AF-Q9D3L5-F1
#
_entry.id   AF-Q9D3L5-F1
#
_cell.length_a   1.000
_cell.length_b   1.000
_cell.length_c   1.000
_cell.angle_alpha   90.00
_cell.angle_beta   90.00
_cell.angle_gamma   90.00
#
_symmetry.space_group_name_H-M   'P 1'
#
loop_
_entity.id
_entity.type
_entity.pdbx_description
1 polymer ?
#
loop_
_entity_poly.entity_id
_entity_poly.type
_entity_poly.pdbx_seq_one_letter_code
_entity_poly.pdbx_strand_id
1 'polypeptide(L)'
;MVRFVLIVKLGQENGPMRPFTPHPPQIGPEISKQRLLSGNYSFISDSMTATEKILFLSSIIPFDCVLTVRALGGLLKFLSRRRIGVELEDYDVGVPILGFKKFVL
;
A
#
# COMPACT_ATOMS: atom_id res chain seq x y z
N MET A 1 -14.37 14.35 1.21
CA MET A 1 -14.16 12.98 0.70
C MET A 1 -12.67 12.80 0.48
N VAL A 2 -11.97 12.00 1.29
CA VAL A 2 -10.49 11.88 1.22
C VAL A 2 -10.13 10.74 0.27
N ARG A 3 -9.33 11.03 -0.77
CA ARG A 3 -8.79 10.00 -1.69
C ARG A 3 -7.32 9.78 -1.38
N PHE A 4 -6.92 8.51 -1.32
CA PHE A 4 -5.51 8.11 -1.18
C PHE A 4 -5.05 7.49 -2.49
N VAL A 5 -3.87 7.88 -2.96
CA VAL A 5 -3.20 7.21 -4.08
C VAL A 5 -1.88 6.65 -3.57
N LEU A 6 -1.64 5.38 -3.91
CA LEU A 6 -0.38 4.70 -3.64
C LEU A 6 0.58 4.97 -4.81
N ILE A 7 1.78 5.43 -4.51
CA ILE A 7 2.82 5.59 -5.53
C ILE A 7 3.65 4.31 -5.53
N VAL A 8 3.55 3.55 -6.61
CA VAL A 8 4.34 2.34 -6.85
C VAL A 8 5.29 2.58 -8.02
N LYS A 9 6.50 2.03 -7.97
CA LYS A 9 7.38 2.02 -9.15
C LYS A 9 6.92 0.88 -10.05
N LEU A 10 6.19 1.22 -11.11
CA LEU A 10 5.88 0.27 -12.17
C LEU A 10 7.03 0.37 -13.19
N GLY A 11 7.71 -0.75 -13.44
CA GLY A 11 8.48 -0.87 -14.68
C GLY A 11 7.51 -0.73 -15.86
N GLN A 12 7.99 -0.11 -16.94
CA GLN A 12 7.24 0.18 -18.17
C GLN A 12 6.31 -0.99 -18.56
N GLU A 13 5.01 -0.72 -18.65
CA GLU A 13 4.04 -1.66 -19.25
C GLU A 13 3.21 -0.92 -20.31
N ASN A 14 3.44 -1.26 -21.58
CA ASN A 14 2.51 -1.00 -22.67
C ASN A 14 1.38 -2.05 -22.60
N GLY A 15 0.32 -1.78 -21.84
CA GLY A 15 -0.82 -2.68 -21.72
C GLY A 15 -2.08 -1.97 -21.19
N PRO A 16 -3.30 -2.34 -21.63
CA PRO A 16 -4.52 -1.63 -21.27
C PRO A 16 -4.86 -1.81 -19.78
N MET A 17 -4.85 -0.70 -19.05
CA MET A 17 -5.15 -0.64 -17.61
C MET A 17 -6.60 -1.12 -17.36
N ARG A 18 -6.78 -2.30 -16.78
CA ARG A 18 -8.12 -2.84 -16.50
C ARG A 18 -8.77 -2.07 -15.33
N PRO A 19 -10.06 -1.68 -15.43
CA PRO A 19 -10.75 -0.99 -14.36
C PRO A 19 -10.82 -1.88 -13.10
N PHE A 20 -10.38 -1.33 -11.98
CA PHE A 20 -10.55 -1.94 -10.67
C PHE A 20 -12.02 -1.84 -10.26
N THR A 21 -12.70 -2.97 -10.11
CA THR A 21 -13.94 -3.07 -9.32
C THR A 21 -13.58 -3.49 -7.91
N PRO A 22 -13.46 -2.55 -6.94
CA PRO A 22 -13.23 -2.91 -5.56
C PRO A 22 -14.51 -3.55 -5.01
N HIS A 23 -14.61 -4.87 -5.08
CA HIS A 23 -15.47 -5.59 -4.15
C HIS A 23 -14.94 -5.24 -2.75
N PRO A 24 -15.75 -4.68 -1.83
CA PRO A 24 -15.28 -4.28 -0.52
C PRO A 24 -14.65 -5.52 0.12
N PRO A 25 -13.33 -5.50 0.38
CA PRO A 25 -12.70 -6.66 0.99
C PRO A 25 -13.36 -6.82 2.37
N GLN A 26 -13.92 -7.99 2.67
CA GLN A 26 -14.33 -8.38 4.03
C GLN A 26 -13.10 -8.56 4.95
N ILE A 27 -12.05 -7.78 4.72
CA ILE A 27 -10.84 -7.78 5.52
C ILE A 27 -11.15 -6.95 6.75
N GLY A 28 -11.04 -7.58 7.92
CA GLY A 28 -11.17 -6.88 9.19
C GLY A 28 -10.23 -5.67 9.24
N PRO A 29 -10.66 -4.54 9.85
CA PRO A 29 -9.80 -3.37 9.99
C PRO A 29 -8.49 -3.70 10.71
N GLU A 30 -8.52 -4.63 11.67
CA GLU A 30 -7.34 -5.08 12.40
C GLU A 30 -6.29 -5.73 11.50
N ILE A 31 -6.70 -6.66 10.63
CA ILE A 31 -5.81 -7.31 9.66
C ILE A 31 -5.23 -6.28 8.68
N SER A 32 -6.03 -5.28 8.31
CA SER A 32 -5.60 -4.21 7.42
C SER A 32 -4.57 -3.29 8.10
N LYS A 33 -4.78 -2.93 9.37
CA LYS A 33 -3.78 -2.19 10.17
C LYS A 33 -2.49 -2.97 10.30
N GLN A 34 -2.57 -4.25 10.67
CA GLN A 34 -1.40 -5.11 10.80
C GLN A 34 -0.60 -5.15 9.50
N ARG A 35 -1.27 -5.28 8.33
CA ARG A 35 -0.60 -5.24 7.03
C ARG A 35 0.07 -3.89 6.72
N LEU A 36 -0.50 -2.78 7.20
CA LEU A 36 0.09 -1.45 7.05
C LEU A 36 1.32 -1.27 7.96
N LEU A 37 1.33 -1.88 9.15
CA LEU A 37 2.45 -1.76 10.08
C LEU A 37 3.58 -2.75 9.77
N SER A 38 3.24 -3.97 9.33
CA SER A 38 4.21 -5.01 8.96
C SER A 38 4.70 -4.89 7.52
N GLY A 39 4.08 -4.04 6.70
CA GLY A 39 4.48 -3.80 5.31
C GLY A 39 5.92 -3.31 5.22
N ASN A 40 6.65 -3.81 4.23
CA ASN A 40 8.00 -3.35 3.91
C ASN A 40 7.92 -2.24 2.87
N TYR A 41 8.52 -1.10 3.17
CA TYR A 41 8.31 0.15 2.43
C TYR A 41 9.66 0.76 2.07
N SER A 42 9.91 0.99 0.78
CA SER A 42 11.21 1.51 0.33
C SER A 42 11.49 2.96 0.75
N PHE A 43 10.45 3.68 1.19
CA PHE A 43 10.59 5.03 1.74
C PHE A 43 10.86 5.05 3.25
N ILE A 44 10.82 3.89 3.92
CA ILE A 44 11.15 3.77 5.34
C ILE A 44 12.57 3.26 5.43
N SER A 45 13.41 3.99 6.16
CA SER A 45 14.81 3.62 6.35
C SER A 45 14.91 2.44 7.33
N ASP A 46 15.85 1.52 7.07
CA ASP A 46 16.13 0.38 7.96
C ASP A 46 16.64 0.80 9.34
N SER A 47 17.17 2.03 9.47
CA SER A 47 17.61 2.58 10.76
C SER A 47 16.45 3.07 11.65
N MET A 48 15.23 3.10 11.12
CA MET A 48 14.06 3.60 11.82
C MET A 48 13.52 2.55 12.79
N THR A 49 13.29 2.93 14.04
CA THR A 49 12.69 2.05 15.03
C THR A 49 11.22 1.75 14.69
N ALA A 50 10.67 0.66 15.24
CA ALA A 50 9.26 0.31 15.04
C ALA A 50 8.30 1.44 15.47
N THR A 51 8.62 2.14 16.56
CA THR A 51 7.83 3.27 17.06
C THR A 51 7.86 4.45 16.10
N GLU A 52 9.05 4.83 15.61
CA GLU A 52 9.18 5.89 14.62
C GLU A 52 8.41 5.56 13.35
N LYS A 53 8.52 4.32 12.85
CA LYS A 53 7.75 3.81 11.70
C LYS A 53 6.24 4.00 11.91
N ILE A 54 5.73 3.62 13.09
CA ILE A 54 4.31 3.79 13.43
C ILE A 54 3.92 5.26 13.43
N LEU A 55 4.70 6.14 14.07
CA LEU A 55 4.44 7.58 14.10
C LEU A 55 4.41 8.18 12.69
N PHE A 56 5.40 7.85 11.87
CA PHE A 56 5.46 8.30 10.49
C PHE A 56 4.25 7.84 9.67
N LEU A 57 3.89 6.56 9.73
CA LEU A 57 2.72 6.05 9.04
C LEU A 57 1.43 6.70 9.55
N SER A 58 1.30 6.94 10.85
CA SER A 58 0.12 7.63 11.42
C SER A 58 0.01 9.09 10.98
N SER A 59 1.13 9.74 10.66
CA SER A 59 1.12 11.11 10.13
C SER A 59 0.56 11.20 8.70
N ILE A 60 0.63 10.10 7.94
CA ILE A 60 0.20 10.04 6.54
C ILE A 60 -1.16 9.35 6.41
N ILE A 61 -1.38 8.30 7.20
CA ILE A 61 -2.54 7.41 7.15
C ILE A 61 -3.40 7.63 8.40
N PRO A 62 -4.65 8.09 8.26
CA PRO A 62 -5.58 8.18 9.37
C PRO A 62 -6.06 6.77 9.77
N PHE A 63 -5.40 6.16 10.76
CA PHE A 63 -5.72 4.82 11.27
C PHE A 63 -7.05 4.72 12.02
N ASP A 64 -7.60 5.85 12.44
CA ASP A 64 -8.95 6.05 12.97
C ASP A 64 -10.03 5.91 11.88
N CYS A 65 -9.69 6.19 10.63
CA CYS A 65 -10.61 6.03 9.50
C CYS A 65 -10.67 4.57 9.02
N VAL A 66 -11.66 3.82 9.50
CA VAL A 66 -11.88 2.39 9.14
C VAL A 66 -11.92 2.15 7.63
N LEU A 67 -12.54 3.05 6.86
CA LEU A 67 -12.62 2.93 5.40
C LEU A 67 -11.25 3.06 4.73
N THR A 68 -10.45 4.03 5.16
CA THR A 68 -9.09 4.25 4.65
C THR A 68 -8.20 3.04 4.94
N VAL A 69 -8.24 2.57 6.18
CA VAL A 69 -7.49 1.39 6.63
C VAL A 69 -7.87 0.16 5.81
N ARG A 70 -9.17 -0.12 5.62
CA ARG A 70 -9.63 -1.26 4.79
C ARG A 70 -9.21 -1.12 3.34
N ALA A 71 -9.35 0.06 2.75
CA ALA A 71 -9.00 0.31 1.36
C ALA A 71 -7.50 0.10 1.12
N LEU A 72 -6.64 0.70 1.95
CA LEU A 72 -5.19 0.53 1.86
C LEU A 72 -4.76 -0.91 2.15
N GLY A 73 -5.31 -1.54 3.19
CA GLY A 73 -4.99 -2.94 3.52
C GLY A 73 -5.44 -3.92 2.43
N GLY A 74 -6.56 -3.66 1.76
CA GLY A 74 -7.03 -4.41 0.60
C GLY A 74 -6.14 -4.21 -0.63
N LEU A 75 -5.73 -2.96 -0.88
CA LEU A 75 -4.81 -2.62 -1.97
C LEU A 75 -3.45 -3.29 -1.79
N LEU A 76 -2.86 -3.25 -0.60
CA LEU A 76 -1.60 -3.95 -0.31
C LEU A 76 -1.72 -5.46 -0.49
N LYS A 77 -2.85 -6.07 -0.07
CA LYS A 77 -3.11 -7.50 -0.33
C LYS A 77 -3.17 -7.79 -1.82
N PHE A 78 -3.77 -6.89 -2.59
CA PHE A 78 -3.88 -7.04 -4.04
C PHE A 78 -2.51 -6.96 -4.71
N LEU A 79 -1.68 -5.98 -4.35
CA LEU A 79 -0.33 -5.81 -4.89
C LEU A 79 0.59 -6.96 -4.50
N SER A 80 0.44 -7.51 -3.31
CA SER A 80 1.13 -8.74 -2.90
C SER A 80 0.74 -9.96 -3.76
N ARG A 81 -0.43 -9.95 -4.41
CA ARG A 81 -0.90 -11.04 -5.29
C ARG A 81 -0.67 -10.78 -6.78
N ARG A 82 -0.59 -9.52 -7.21
CA ARG A 82 -0.37 -9.14 -8.61
C ARG A 82 1.00 -8.50 -8.77
N ARG A 83 1.91 -9.20 -9.46
CA ARG A 83 3.10 -8.59 -10.04
C ARG A 83 2.67 -7.68 -11.18
N ILE A 84 2.70 -6.37 -10.97
CA ILE A 84 2.46 -5.39 -12.03
C ILE A 84 3.83 -4.90 -12.49
N GLY A 85 4.22 -5.23 -13.73
CA GLY A 85 5.31 -4.59 -14.46
C GLY A 85 6.74 -4.69 -13.89
N VAL A 86 7.09 -5.69 -13.08
CA VAL A 86 8.50 -5.92 -12.68
C VAL A 86 9.03 -7.14 -13.44
N GLU A 87 9.73 -6.91 -14.55
CA GLU A 87 10.35 -7.97 -15.35
C GLU A 87 11.75 -8.41 -14.86
N LEU A 88 12.24 -7.96 -13.70
CA LEU A 88 13.70 -8.03 -13.46
C LEU A 88 14.18 -8.55 -12.10
N GLU A 89 13.34 -9.12 -11.24
CA GLU A 89 13.83 -9.72 -9.98
C GLU A 89 13.21 -11.09 -9.68
N ASP A 90 13.91 -11.87 -8.86
CA ASP A 90 13.56 -13.22 -8.41
C ASP A 90 12.08 -13.34 -8.01
N TYR A 91 11.51 -14.55 -8.08
CA TYR A 91 10.09 -14.79 -7.75
C TYR A 91 9.72 -14.29 -6.33
N ASP A 92 10.69 -14.12 -5.44
CA ASP A 92 10.48 -13.63 -4.08
C ASP A 92 10.29 -12.10 -3.97
N VAL A 93 10.54 -11.34 -5.05
CA VAL A 93 10.53 -9.87 -5.00
C VAL A 93 9.16 -9.28 -5.32
N GLY A 94 8.59 -8.58 -4.34
CA GLY A 94 7.29 -7.90 -4.43
C GLY A 94 7.39 -6.50 -5.05
N VAL A 95 6.24 -5.91 -5.41
CA VAL A 95 6.18 -4.53 -5.95
C VAL A 95 6.65 -3.53 -4.89
N PRO A 96 7.71 -2.72 -5.16
CA PRO A 96 8.20 -1.74 -4.22
C PRO A 96 7.20 -0.57 -4.07
N ILE A 97 6.77 -0.34 -2.84
CA ILE A 97 5.88 0.77 -2.49
C ILE A 97 6.73 2.00 -2.17
N LEU A 98 6.66 3.02 -3.03
CA LEU A 98 7.47 4.23 -2.93
C LEU A 98 6.87 5.30 -2.02
N GLY A 99 5.57 5.24 -1.73
CA GLY A 99 4.95 6.19 -0.80
C GLY A 99 3.44 6.11 -0.74
N PHE A 100 2.90 6.61 0.37
CA PHE A 100 1.48 6.91 0.54
C PHE A 100 1.27 8.40 0.35
N LYS A 101 0.33 8.79 -0.51
CA LYS A 101 -0.03 10.21 -0.70
C LYS A 101 -1.51 10.42 -0.46
N LYS A 102 -1.82 11.29 0.50
CA LYS A 102 -3.16 11.79 0.78
C LYS A 102 -3.46 12.95 -0.17
N PHE A 103 -4.62 12.91 -0.82
CA PHE A 103 -5.12 14.02 -1.61
C PHE A 103 -6.39 14.56 -0.96
N VAL A 104 -6.46 15.88 -0.87
CA VAL A 104 -7.68 16.62 -0.57
C VAL A 104 -8.25 17.05 -1.92
N LEU A 105 -9.53 16.78 -2.14
CA LEU A 105 -10.29 17.25 -3.31
C LEU A 105 -10.89 18.62 -3.01
#